data_AF-A0A8S3T1C2-F1
#
_entry.id   AF-A0A8S3T1C2-F1
#
_cell.length_a   1.000
_cell.length_b   1.000
_cell.length_c   1.000
_cell.angle_alpha   90.00
_cell.angle_beta   90.00
_cell.angle_gamma   90.00
#
_symmetry.space_group_name_H-M   'P 1'
#
loop_
_entity.id
_entity.type
_entity.pdbx_description
1 polymer ?
#
loop_
_entity_poly.entity_id
_entity_poly.type
_entity_poly.pdbx_seq_one_letter_code
_entity_poly.pdbx_strand_id
1 'polypeptide(L)'
;MNLINILIIAKVYIAYCIVFVNSAPTCTDPKDVQAKFNSINGGVDYRTLFFTDGWKQDTMVSNFEKLVSMREDFTKIGCPSTFLEGFNLPLMARTSCPWFLEQTPYIAETYPHTLYRAATKCTKCIDASGDQKCSPIQQKIKILRRTGCDNGFYKYEVSETYIPIAYVCEKQREVENDVPITPALPPADGPEGM
;
A
#
# COMPACT_ATOMS: atom_id res chain seq x y z
N MET A 1 17.46 56.07 -31.46
CA MET A 1 16.91 55.75 -30.13
C MET A 1 18.09 55.52 -29.20
N ASN A 2 18.29 56.39 -28.20
CA ASN A 2 19.56 56.49 -27.47
C ASN A 2 19.75 55.33 -26.48
N LEU A 3 20.99 54.86 -26.26
CA LEU A 3 21.33 53.70 -25.42
C LEU A 3 20.71 53.78 -24.01
N ILE A 4 20.58 55.01 -23.50
CA ILE A 4 20.00 55.34 -22.20
C ILE A 4 18.52 54.92 -22.12
N ASN A 5 17.75 55.12 -23.20
CA ASN A 5 16.32 54.73 -23.22
C ASN A 5 16.14 53.21 -23.23
N ILE A 6 17.05 52.46 -23.85
CA ILE A 6 17.03 50.99 -23.85
C ILE A 6 17.30 50.45 -22.44
N LEU A 7 18.27 51.05 -21.73
CA LEU A 7 18.60 50.66 -20.35
C LEU A 7 17.46 50.94 -19.36
N ILE A 8 16.72 52.04 -19.55
CA ILE A 8 15.56 52.37 -18.71
C ILE A 8 14.41 51.37 -18.96
N ILE A 9 14.10 51.08 -20.22
CA ILE A 9 13.05 50.11 -20.57
C ILE A 9 13.41 48.71 -20.03
N ALA A 10 14.67 48.28 -20.17
CA ALA A 10 15.14 47.01 -19.63
C ALA A 10 15.00 46.93 -18.10
N LYS A 11 15.33 47.99 -17.36
CA LYS A 11 15.16 48.03 -15.90
C LYS A 11 13.70 47.97 -15.47
N VAL A 12 12.80 48.66 -16.18
CA VAL A 12 11.36 48.62 -15.90
C VAL A 12 10.81 47.22 -16.20
N TYR A 13 11.22 46.59 -17.30
CA TYR A 13 10.79 45.23 -17.65
C TYR A 13 11.29 44.20 -16.64
N ILE A 14 12.56 44.30 -16.21
CA ILE A 14 13.14 43.43 -15.19
C ILE A 14 12.44 43.61 -13.85
N ALA A 15 12.16 44.84 -13.42
CA ALA A 15 11.41 45.09 -12.18
C ALA A 15 9.97 44.54 -12.26
N TYR A 16 9.31 44.67 -13.41
CA TYR A 16 7.97 44.11 -13.63
C TYR A 16 7.97 42.58 -13.62
N CYS A 17 9.00 41.93 -14.18
CA CYS A 17 9.18 40.48 -14.11
C CYS A 17 9.46 39.97 -12.69
N ILE A 18 10.17 40.73 -11.85
CA ILE A 18 10.48 40.34 -10.47
C ILE A 18 9.24 40.44 -9.56
N VAL A 19 8.36 41.42 -9.79
CA VAL A 19 7.13 41.61 -8.98
C VAL A 19 6.06 40.55 -9.28
N PHE A 20 6.08 39.92 -10.45
CA PHE A 20 5.09 38.89 -10.85
C PHE A 20 5.51 37.44 -10.63
N VAL A 21 6.64 37.17 -9.98
CA VAL A 21 6.88 35.85 -9.38
C VAL A 21 6.09 35.79 -8.06
N ASN A 22 4.76 35.83 -8.16
CA ASN A 22 3.91 35.36 -7.08
C ASN A 22 4.30 33.90 -6.90
N SER A 23 5.04 33.59 -5.83
CA SER A 23 5.19 32.22 -5.36
C SER A 23 3.80 31.61 -5.36
N ALA A 24 3.61 30.54 -6.13
CA ALA A 24 2.36 29.79 -6.12
C ALA A 24 1.94 29.61 -4.65
N PRO A 25 0.69 29.91 -4.28
CA PRO A 25 0.27 29.82 -2.88
C PRO A 25 0.61 28.41 -2.40
N THR A 26 1.55 28.31 -1.45
CA THR A 26 1.96 27.04 -0.87
C THR A 26 0.86 26.60 0.07
N CYS A 27 -0.08 25.85 -0.47
CA CYS A 27 -1.20 25.35 0.29
C CYS A 27 -0.72 24.26 1.25
N THR A 28 -1.35 24.20 2.41
CA THR A 28 -1.00 23.25 3.47
C THR A 28 -2.19 22.36 3.81
N ASP A 29 -1.91 21.23 4.45
CA ASP A 29 -2.97 20.35 4.90
C ASP A 29 -3.73 21.00 6.07
N PRO A 30 -5.08 20.96 6.07
CA PRO A 30 -5.86 21.31 7.25
C PRO A 30 -5.46 20.46 8.45
N LYS A 31 -5.45 21.06 9.65
CA LYS A 31 -5.04 20.36 10.89
C LYS A 31 -5.94 19.16 11.24
N ASP A 32 -7.17 19.15 10.75
CA ASP A 32 -8.20 18.13 10.99
C ASP A 32 -8.23 17.02 9.91
N VAL A 33 -7.36 17.07 8.90
CA VAL A 33 -7.37 16.10 7.79
C VAL A 33 -7.25 14.64 8.26
N GLN A 34 -6.47 14.41 9.34
CA GLN A 34 -6.34 13.09 9.95
C GLN A 34 -7.64 12.62 10.60
N ALA A 35 -8.30 13.50 11.35
CA ALA A 35 -9.58 13.19 11.98
C ALA A 35 -10.65 12.91 10.92
N LYS A 36 -10.66 13.68 9.83
CA LYS A 36 -11.53 13.43 8.66
C LYS A 36 -11.25 12.07 8.03
N PHE A 37 -9.99 11.73 7.79
CA PHE A 37 -9.59 10.43 7.23
C PHE A 37 -10.02 9.26 8.12
N ASN A 38 -9.83 9.36 9.43
CA ASN A 38 -10.27 8.32 10.37
C ASN A 38 -11.80 8.20 10.34
N SER A 39 -12.53 9.32 10.37
CA SER A 39 -14.00 9.34 10.36
C SER A 39 -14.60 8.68 9.12
N ILE A 40 -14.10 8.97 7.92
CA ILE A 40 -14.64 8.36 6.68
C ILE A 40 -14.40 6.85 6.58
N ASN A 41 -13.39 6.34 7.32
CA ASN A 41 -13.05 4.92 7.44
C ASN A 41 -13.61 4.30 8.74
N GLY A 42 -14.67 4.89 9.33
CA GLY A 42 -15.37 4.31 10.49
C GLY A 42 -14.60 4.40 11.81
N GLY A 43 -13.64 5.32 11.91
CA GLY A 43 -12.78 5.50 13.08
C GLY A 43 -11.63 4.50 13.18
N VAL A 44 -11.50 3.60 12.21
CA VAL A 44 -10.48 2.55 12.21
C VAL A 44 -9.16 3.10 11.68
N ASP A 45 -8.08 2.86 12.42
CA ASP A 45 -6.72 3.08 11.93
C ASP A 45 -6.41 2.02 10.86
N TYR A 46 -6.22 2.41 9.60
CA TYR A 46 -6.00 1.45 8.51
C TYR A 46 -4.80 0.52 8.74
N ARG A 47 -3.85 0.88 9.61
CA ARG A 47 -2.74 0.00 10.00
C ARG A 47 -3.23 -1.28 10.68
N THR A 48 -4.43 -1.26 11.27
CA THR A 48 -5.07 -2.45 11.87
C THR A 48 -5.35 -3.52 10.82
N LEU A 49 -5.50 -3.16 9.54
CA LEU A 49 -5.85 -4.09 8.46
C LEU A 49 -4.79 -5.17 8.21
N PHE A 50 -3.57 -4.97 8.71
CA PHE A 50 -2.45 -5.91 8.58
C PHE A 50 -2.35 -6.90 9.74
N PHE A 51 -3.24 -6.80 10.74
CA PHE A 51 -3.23 -7.65 11.92
C PHE A 51 -4.46 -8.56 11.95
N THR A 52 -4.29 -9.78 12.45
CA THR A 52 -5.40 -10.70 12.70
C THR A 52 -6.06 -10.38 14.05
N ASP A 53 -7.35 -10.70 14.19
CA ASP A 53 -8.10 -10.52 15.43
C ASP A 53 -7.36 -11.10 16.66
N GLY A 54 -7.32 -10.34 17.75
CA GLY A 54 -6.68 -10.72 19.02
C GLY A 54 -5.46 -9.89 19.44
N TRP A 55 -4.98 -8.98 18.60
CA TRP A 55 -3.88 -8.07 18.94
C TRP A 55 -4.43 -6.84 19.65
N LYS A 56 -4.07 -6.65 20.91
CA LYS A 56 -4.52 -5.50 21.70
C LYS A 56 -3.94 -4.20 21.13
N GLN A 57 -4.76 -3.15 21.09
CA GLN A 57 -4.47 -1.86 20.46
C GLN A 57 -3.25 -1.12 21.06
N ASP A 58 -2.93 -1.39 22.32
CA ASP A 58 -1.74 -0.91 23.04
C ASP A 58 -0.42 -1.47 22.50
N THR A 59 -0.43 -2.68 21.92
CA THR A 59 0.75 -3.31 21.32
C THR A 59 0.87 -3.08 19.81
N MET A 60 -0.14 -2.48 19.18
CA MET A 60 -0.21 -2.39 17.72
C MET A 60 0.89 -1.53 17.11
N VAL A 61 1.21 -0.39 17.73
CA VAL A 61 2.21 0.55 17.18
C VAL A 61 3.61 -0.06 17.21
N SER A 62 4.03 -0.61 18.35
CA SER A 62 5.35 -1.25 18.49
C SER A 62 5.48 -2.49 17.61
N ASN A 63 4.40 -3.27 17.49
CA ASN A 63 4.36 -4.42 16.60
C ASN A 63 4.39 -3.98 15.12
N PHE A 64 3.70 -2.92 14.75
CA PHE A 64 3.70 -2.39 13.39
C PHE A 64 5.10 -1.89 12.99
N GLU A 65 5.75 -1.11 13.84
CA GLU A 65 7.11 -0.63 13.61
C GLU A 65 8.10 -1.79 13.48
N LYS A 66 7.96 -2.84 14.30
CA LYS A 66 8.74 -4.07 14.17
C LYS A 66 8.50 -4.77 12.84
N LEU A 67 7.25 -4.87 12.36
CA LEU A 67 6.95 -5.47 11.06
C LEU A 67 7.54 -4.64 9.91
N VAL A 68 7.52 -3.30 10.03
CA VAL A 68 8.14 -2.39 9.06
C VAL A 68 9.67 -2.54 9.06
N SER A 69 10.31 -2.69 10.22
CA SER A 69 11.77 -2.89 10.28
C SER A 69 12.20 -4.23 9.68
N MET A 70 11.38 -5.28 9.83
CA MET A 70 11.64 -6.59 9.22
C MET A 70 11.60 -6.58 7.68
N ARG A 71 11.04 -5.53 7.06
CA ARG A 71 11.07 -5.34 5.60
C ARG A 71 12.49 -5.41 5.06
N GLU A 72 13.47 -4.80 5.72
CA GLU A 72 14.83 -4.70 5.19
C GLU A 72 15.48 -6.06 5.04
N ASP A 73 15.20 -6.98 5.95
CA ASP A 73 15.70 -8.35 5.89
C ASP A 73 15.00 -9.12 4.76
N PHE A 74 13.68 -9.02 4.68
CA PHE A 74 12.88 -9.71 3.67
C PHE A 74 13.15 -9.23 2.23
N THR A 75 13.33 -7.92 2.06
CA THR A 75 13.60 -7.32 0.75
C THR A 75 14.96 -7.73 0.18
N LYS A 76 15.91 -8.12 1.05
CA LYS A 76 17.24 -8.63 0.66
C LYS A 76 17.24 -10.12 0.35
N ILE A 77 16.42 -10.92 1.04
CA ILE A 77 16.47 -12.40 0.98
C ILE A 77 15.76 -12.98 -0.27
N GLY A 78 14.93 -12.20 -0.95
CA GLY A 78 14.17 -12.70 -2.11
C GLY A 78 13.04 -13.64 -1.71
N CYS A 79 12.47 -14.38 -2.66
CA CYS A 79 11.48 -15.41 -2.33
C CYS A 79 12.20 -16.66 -1.79
N PRO A 80 11.91 -17.13 -0.56
CA PRO A 80 12.56 -18.30 -0.01
C PRO A 80 12.15 -19.56 -0.79
N SER A 81 13.07 -20.51 -0.92
CA SER A 81 12.84 -21.78 -1.61
C SER A 81 12.05 -22.80 -0.78
N THR A 82 12.01 -22.63 0.54
CA THR A 82 11.34 -23.51 1.50
C THR A 82 10.63 -22.67 2.57
N PHE A 83 9.74 -23.29 3.35
CA PHE A 83 9.09 -22.60 4.46
C PHE A 83 10.11 -22.08 5.47
N LEU A 84 9.87 -20.86 5.95
CA LEU A 84 10.64 -20.31 7.05
C LEU A 84 10.08 -20.82 8.38
N GLU A 85 10.92 -21.47 9.16
CA GLU A 85 10.58 -22.02 10.46
C GLU A 85 11.10 -21.13 11.59
N GLY A 86 10.37 -21.09 12.71
CA GLY A 86 10.77 -20.36 13.91
C GLY A 86 9.61 -19.61 14.56
N PHE A 87 9.45 -19.80 15.87
CA PHE A 87 8.41 -19.14 16.67
C PHE A 87 8.59 -17.61 16.74
N ASN A 88 9.79 -17.12 16.48
CA ASN A 88 10.11 -15.68 16.49
C ASN A 88 9.79 -14.96 15.18
N LEU A 89 9.41 -15.70 14.13
CA LEU A 89 9.03 -15.10 12.85
C LEU A 89 7.53 -14.73 12.86
N PRO A 90 7.17 -13.55 12.35
CA PRO A 90 5.77 -13.14 12.23
C PRO A 90 5.03 -14.05 11.26
N LEU A 91 3.70 -14.12 11.40
CA LEU A 91 2.85 -14.94 10.52
C LEU A 91 3.13 -14.68 9.04
N MET A 92 3.23 -13.41 8.63
CA MET A 92 3.49 -13.00 7.25
C MET A 92 4.75 -13.63 6.64
N ALA A 93 5.77 -13.95 7.44
CA ALA A 93 7.02 -14.55 6.99
C ALA A 93 6.92 -16.08 6.80
N ARG A 94 5.97 -16.72 7.49
CA ARG A 94 5.87 -18.19 7.60
C ARG A 94 4.81 -18.80 6.68
N THR A 95 4.05 -17.97 5.97
CA THR A 95 3.03 -18.45 5.03
C THR A 95 3.67 -19.04 3.78
N SER A 96 2.88 -19.77 2.97
CA SER A 96 3.32 -20.25 1.65
C SER A 96 3.51 -19.13 0.63
N CYS A 97 3.04 -17.92 0.93
CA CYS A 97 3.24 -16.71 0.13
C CYS A 97 3.72 -15.58 1.02
N PRO A 98 4.98 -15.62 1.48
CA PRO A 98 5.47 -14.64 2.41
C PRO A 98 5.33 -13.22 1.88
N TRP A 99 4.98 -12.31 2.78
CA TRP A 99 4.85 -10.91 2.46
C TRP A 99 5.43 -10.07 3.60
N PHE A 100 5.72 -8.81 3.29
CA PHE A 100 6.24 -7.81 4.21
C PHE A 100 5.47 -6.52 4.05
N LEU A 101 5.49 -5.68 5.09
CA LEU A 101 4.94 -4.34 5.00
C LEU A 101 5.88 -3.44 4.20
N GLU A 102 5.34 -2.85 3.16
CA GLU A 102 6.01 -1.86 2.35
C GLU A 102 5.34 -0.51 2.56
N GLN A 103 6.14 0.47 2.99
CA GLN A 103 5.73 1.87 2.95
C GLN A 103 5.80 2.34 1.49
N THR A 104 4.65 2.68 0.94
CA THR A 104 4.56 3.33 -0.36
C THR A 104 4.29 4.81 -0.18
N PRO A 105 5.10 5.70 -0.79
CA PRO A 105 4.69 7.08 -0.97
C PRO A 105 3.43 7.03 -1.82
N TYR A 106 2.30 7.40 -1.22
CA TYR A 106 1.10 7.58 -1.99
C TYR A 106 1.20 8.97 -2.63
N ILE A 107 0.52 9.13 -3.76
CA ILE A 107 0.63 10.29 -4.65
C ILE A 107 0.53 11.59 -3.83
N ALA A 108 1.41 12.58 -4.06
CA ALA A 108 1.49 13.81 -3.24
C ALA A 108 0.15 14.58 -3.17
N GLU A 109 -0.75 14.27 -4.10
CA GLU A 109 -2.10 14.78 -4.22
C GLU A 109 -3.13 14.06 -3.33
N THR A 110 -2.71 13.24 -2.36
CA THR A 110 -3.64 12.42 -1.55
C THR A 110 -3.25 12.33 -0.08
N TYR A 111 -4.24 12.24 0.80
CA TYR A 111 -4.06 11.96 2.21
C TYR A 111 -4.62 10.56 2.57
N PRO A 112 -3.88 9.74 3.34
CA PRO A 112 -2.53 10.04 3.84
C PRO A 112 -1.48 10.01 2.71
N HIS A 113 -0.47 10.89 2.80
CA HIS A 113 0.65 10.97 1.85
C HIS A 113 1.51 9.70 1.83
N THR A 114 1.33 8.86 2.84
CA THR A 114 2.00 7.57 2.99
C THR A 114 0.97 6.53 3.37
N LEU A 115 0.98 5.43 2.62
CA LEU A 115 0.23 4.22 2.95
C LEU A 115 1.19 3.05 3.03
N TYR A 116 0.83 2.10 3.89
CA TYR A 116 1.46 0.79 3.90
C TYR A 116 0.64 -0.17 3.05
N ARG A 117 1.33 -1.14 2.44
CA ARG A 117 0.74 -2.28 1.74
C ARG A 117 1.51 -3.54 2.08
N ALA A 118 0.85 -4.68 1.98
CA ALA A 118 1.54 -5.95 1.86
C ALA A 118 2.24 -6.01 0.50
N ALA A 119 3.49 -6.46 0.49
CA ALA A 119 4.25 -6.72 -0.72
C ALA A 119 4.92 -8.09 -0.61
N THR A 120 5.07 -8.78 -1.75
CA THR A 120 5.74 -10.08 -1.82
C THR A 120 6.84 -10.06 -2.89
N LYS A 121 7.87 -10.90 -2.69
CA LYS A 121 8.84 -11.26 -3.73
C LYS A 121 8.49 -12.59 -4.41
N CYS A 122 7.52 -13.32 -3.88
CA CYS A 122 7.13 -14.62 -4.38
C CYS A 122 6.07 -14.49 -5.47
N THR A 123 6.31 -15.08 -6.63
CA THR A 123 5.32 -15.22 -7.71
C THR A 123 4.57 -16.54 -7.61
N LYS A 124 5.26 -17.60 -7.17
CA LYS A 124 4.71 -18.92 -6.87
C LYS A 124 4.66 -19.17 -5.38
N CYS A 125 3.77 -20.07 -4.96
CA CYS A 125 3.77 -20.50 -3.57
C CYS A 125 5.02 -21.32 -3.27
N ILE A 126 5.54 -21.17 -2.06
CA ILE A 126 6.53 -22.08 -1.51
C ILE A 126 5.94 -23.50 -1.53
N ASP A 127 6.74 -24.45 -1.99
CA ASP A 127 6.37 -25.86 -2.17
C ASP A 127 5.14 -26.08 -3.09
N ALA A 128 4.89 -25.17 -4.02
CA ALA A 128 3.89 -25.38 -5.07
C ALA A 128 4.24 -26.59 -5.93
N SER A 129 3.33 -27.56 -6.02
CA SER A 129 3.43 -28.74 -6.89
C SER A 129 2.93 -28.51 -8.32
N GLY A 130 2.41 -27.32 -8.63
CA GLY A 130 1.89 -26.95 -9.94
C GLY A 130 1.82 -25.43 -10.14
N ASP A 131 0.73 -24.94 -10.73
CA ASP A 131 0.57 -23.54 -11.13
C ASP A 131 0.02 -22.63 -10.01
N GLN A 132 0.18 -23.04 -8.76
CA GLN A 132 -0.24 -22.20 -7.64
C GLN A 132 0.64 -20.94 -7.56
N LYS A 133 -0.01 -19.79 -7.43
CA LYS A 133 0.63 -18.47 -7.43
C LYS A 133 0.28 -17.68 -6.19
N CYS A 134 1.14 -16.72 -5.88
CA CYS A 134 0.87 -15.79 -4.80
C CYS A 134 0.04 -14.62 -5.30
N SER A 135 -1.13 -14.44 -4.70
CA SER A 135 -2.07 -13.38 -5.06
C SER A 135 -2.45 -12.53 -3.86
N PRO A 136 -2.65 -11.22 -4.08
CA PRO A 136 -2.93 -10.29 -2.99
C PRO A 136 -4.38 -10.43 -2.52
N ILE A 137 -4.57 -10.45 -1.20
CA ILE A 137 -5.86 -10.10 -0.59
C ILE A 137 -5.95 -8.58 -0.57
N GLN A 138 -6.94 -8.02 -1.24
CA GLN A 138 -7.14 -6.57 -1.34
C GLN A 138 -8.26 -6.10 -0.40
N GLN A 139 -7.98 -5.00 0.31
CA GLN A 139 -8.97 -4.29 1.10
C GLN A 139 -9.27 -2.95 0.46
N LYS A 140 -10.56 -2.63 0.33
CA LYS A 140 -11.02 -1.32 -0.10
C LYS A 140 -10.92 -0.34 1.07
N ILE A 141 -10.30 0.82 0.83
CA ILE A 141 -10.21 1.93 1.79
C ILE A 141 -10.61 3.25 1.13
N LYS A 142 -10.99 4.24 1.95
CA LYS A 142 -11.23 5.61 1.49
C LYS A 142 -10.02 6.48 1.76
N ILE A 143 -9.66 7.29 0.79
CA ILE A 143 -8.57 8.27 0.82
C ILE A 143 -9.13 9.66 0.52
N LEU A 144 -8.36 10.70 0.81
CA LEU A 144 -8.71 12.08 0.53
C LEU A 144 -7.84 12.60 -0.62
N ARG A 145 -8.42 12.94 -1.77
CA ARG A 145 -7.69 13.48 -2.93
C ARG A 145 -7.77 15.01 -2.94
N ARG A 146 -6.64 15.68 -3.14
CA ARG A 146 -6.56 17.14 -3.31
C ARG A 146 -7.29 17.55 -4.59
N THR A 147 -8.16 18.53 -4.49
CA THR A 147 -8.95 19.04 -5.62
C THR A 147 -8.79 20.54 -5.85
N GLY A 148 -8.16 21.23 -4.92
CA GLY A 148 -7.85 22.64 -5.07
C GLY A 148 -7.25 23.20 -3.80
N CYS A 149 -7.16 24.51 -3.76
CA CYS A 149 -6.71 25.25 -2.59
C CYS A 149 -7.63 26.43 -2.33
N ASP A 150 -7.89 26.69 -1.06
CA ASP A 150 -8.74 27.78 -0.61
C ASP A 150 -8.22 28.31 0.73
N ASN A 151 -8.06 29.63 0.82
CA ASN A 151 -7.53 30.31 2.00
C ASN A 151 -6.22 29.69 2.54
N GLY A 152 -5.34 29.23 1.66
CA GLY A 152 -4.05 28.63 2.03
C GLY A 152 -4.11 27.15 2.44
N PHE A 153 -5.28 26.51 2.35
CA PHE A 153 -5.48 25.11 2.71
C PHE A 153 -5.91 24.26 1.51
N TYR A 154 -5.45 23.02 1.44
CA TYR A 154 -5.93 22.08 0.43
C TYR A 154 -7.39 21.70 0.66
N LYS A 155 -8.16 21.71 -0.42
CA LYS A 155 -9.50 21.11 -0.51
C LYS A 155 -9.37 19.63 -0.86
N TYR A 156 -10.20 18.80 -0.23
CA TYR A 156 -10.16 17.35 -0.34
C TYR A 156 -11.51 16.76 -0.70
N GLU A 157 -11.52 15.87 -1.69
CA GLU A 157 -12.63 14.97 -2.02
C GLU A 157 -12.33 13.54 -1.60
N VAL A 158 -13.37 12.78 -1.27
CA VAL A 158 -13.22 11.36 -0.92
C VAL A 158 -13.07 10.56 -2.21
N SER A 159 -12.06 9.69 -2.24
CA SER A 159 -11.87 8.70 -3.30
C SER A 159 -11.66 7.33 -2.66
N GLU A 160 -11.87 6.26 -3.43
CA GLU A 160 -11.63 4.90 -2.99
C GLU A 160 -10.36 4.35 -3.63
N THR A 161 -9.68 3.45 -2.91
CA THR A 161 -8.54 2.70 -3.44
C THR A 161 -8.49 1.31 -2.82
N TYR A 162 -7.78 0.39 -3.48
CA TYR A 162 -7.55 -0.97 -3.00
C TYR A 162 -6.11 -1.11 -2.56
N ILE A 163 -5.91 -1.58 -1.33
CA ILE A 163 -4.58 -1.88 -0.79
C ILE A 163 -4.44 -3.38 -0.58
N PRO A 164 -3.33 -4.01 -1.03
CA PRO A 164 -2.99 -5.36 -0.60
C PRO A 164 -2.75 -5.39 0.91
N ILE A 165 -3.44 -6.25 1.64
CA ILE A 165 -3.30 -6.43 3.09
C ILE A 165 -2.61 -7.75 3.48
N ALA A 166 -2.59 -8.72 2.57
CA ALA A 166 -1.89 -9.98 2.72
C ALA A 166 -1.68 -10.63 1.34
N TYR A 167 -0.93 -11.73 1.31
CA TYR A 167 -0.83 -12.62 0.16
C TYR A 167 -1.23 -14.04 0.52
N VAL A 168 -1.89 -14.71 -0.41
CA VAL A 168 -2.31 -16.11 -0.28
C VAL A 168 -1.86 -16.93 -1.47
N CYS A 169 -1.73 -18.23 -1.23
CA CYS A 169 -1.52 -19.19 -2.30
C CYS A 169 -2.86 -19.51 -2.96
N GLU A 170 -2.98 -19.19 -4.24
CA GLU A 170 -4.17 -19.52 -5.03
C GLU A 170 -3.84 -20.52 -6.13
N LYS A 171 -4.77 -21.41 -6.40
CA LYS A 171 -4.78 -22.28 -7.57
C LYS A 171 -5.94 -21.84 -8.46
N GLN A 172 -5.67 -21.56 -9.73
CA GLN A 172 -6.76 -21.35 -10.68
C GLN A 172 -7.58 -22.64 -10.79
N ARG A 173 -8.90 -22.53 -10.68
CA ARG A 173 -9.79 -23.63 -11.07
C ARG A 173 -9.95 -23.59 -12.57
N GLU A 174 -9.74 -24.73 -13.22
CA GLU A 174 -10.22 -24.92 -14.58
C GLU A 174 -11.75 -24.97 -14.54
N VAL A 175 -12.35 -24.12 -15.37
CA VAL A 175 -13.79 -24.07 -15.61
C VAL A 175 -14.00 -24.35 -17.09
N GLU A 176 -14.77 -25.40 -17.39
CA GLU A 176 -15.28 -25.67 -18.73
C GLU A 176 -16.78 -25.36 -18.72
N ASN A 177 -17.21 -24.43 -19.57
CA ASN A 177 -18.61 -23.97 -19.64
C ASN A 177 -19.20 -23.57 -18.28
N ASP A 178 -18.44 -22.84 -17.45
CA ASP A 178 -18.82 -22.42 -16.09
C ASP A 178 -19.10 -23.56 -15.09
N VAL A 179 -18.78 -24.80 -15.44
CA VAL A 179 -18.83 -25.95 -14.54
C VAL A 179 -17.45 -26.13 -13.90
N PRO A 180 -17.35 -26.13 -12.56
CA PRO A 180 -16.09 -26.42 -11.88
C PRO A 180 -15.61 -27.84 -12.26
N ILE A 181 -14.46 -27.94 -12.92
CA ILE A 181 -13.82 -29.24 -13.10
C ILE A 181 -13.26 -29.63 -11.73
N THR A 182 -13.93 -30.56 -11.06
CA THR A 182 -13.42 -31.10 -9.81
C THR A 182 -12.21 -31.95 -10.17
N PRO A 183 -11.00 -31.67 -9.67
CA PRO A 183 -9.88 -32.58 -9.86
C PRO A 183 -10.32 -33.95 -9.33
N ALA A 184 -10.15 -35.00 -10.13
CA ALA A 184 -10.46 -36.35 -9.69
C ALA A 184 -9.81 -36.57 -8.31
N LEU A 185 -10.62 -36.97 -7.32
CA LEU A 185 -10.09 -37.47 -6.06
C LEU A 185 -9.02 -38.51 -6.41
N PRO A 186 -7.81 -38.45 -5.81
CA PRO A 186 -6.90 -39.58 -5.93
C PRO A 186 -7.67 -40.85 -5.56
N PRO A 187 -7.42 -41.99 -6.24
CA PRO A 187 -8.07 -43.24 -5.90
C PRO A 187 -7.96 -43.42 -4.40
N ALA A 188 -9.09 -43.64 -3.73
CA ALA A 188 -9.05 -44.04 -2.33
C ALA A 188 -8.12 -45.24 -2.27
N ASP A 189 -6.94 -45.07 -1.66
CA ASP A 189 -6.06 -46.18 -1.38
C ASP A 189 -6.90 -47.24 -0.66
N GLY A 190 -6.77 -48.46 -1.15
CA GLY A 190 -7.67 -49.58 -0.93
C GLY A 190 -7.76 -50.05 0.52
N PRO A 191 -8.42 -51.21 0.73
CA PRO A 191 -9.10 -51.53 1.97
C PRO A 191 -8.16 -51.56 3.17
N GLU A 192 -8.62 -50.96 4.28
CA GLU A 192 -8.17 -51.34 5.61
C GLU A 192 -8.39 -52.85 5.77
N GLY A 193 -7.30 -53.61 5.74
CA GLY A 193 -7.34 -55.05 5.82
C GLY A 193 -5.99 -55.63 6.22
N MET A 194 -5.70 -55.60 7.52
CA MET A 194 -5.38 -56.74 8.40
C MET A 194 -4.79 -56.27 9.73
#